data_AF-A0A254Q798-F1
#
_entry.id   AF-A0A254Q798-F1
#
_cell.length_a   1.000
_cell.length_b   1.000
_cell.length_c   1.000
_cell.angle_alpha   90.00
_cell.angle_beta   90.00
_cell.angle_gamma   90.00
#
_symmetry.space_group_name_H-M   'P 1'
#
loop_
_entity.id
_entity.type
_entity.pdbx_description
1 polymer ?
#
loop_
_entity_poly.entity_id
_entity_poly.type
_entity_poly.pdbx_seq_one_letter_code
_entity_poly.pdbx_strand_id
1 'polypeptide(L)'
;MKMVKFFVAALALTAVAGCKTVEIKDGRIPNAYLSKAKKYEGIYSGQFNGVYGELILSFEGNKPVLRYRNEMGTDILNNNCQSSFGNLRTVYITGKKSNPQVDAVEFDFDRGRCALMVQGRKMYVDFKEKNGEVKLKVQVLREMRQRRECQWYPGDHHRPPIEQCTWVQDAIYLYGTFTR
;
A
#
# COMPACT_ATOMS: atom_id res chain seq x y z
N MET A 1 25.70 -9.90 -59.67
CA MET A 1 25.17 -10.83 -58.65
C MET A 1 26.27 -11.09 -57.62
N LYS A 2 26.07 -10.68 -56.36
CA LYS A 2 26.72 -11.26 -55.17
C LYS A 2 26.00 -10.71 -53.94
N MET A 3 25.11 -11.54 -53.39
CA MET A 3 24.42 -11.34 -52.12
C MET A 3 25.42 -11.36 -50.98
N VAL A 4 25.36 -10.38 -50.07
CA VAL A 4 25.98 -10.48 -48.74
C VAL A 4 25.03 -9.93 -47.67
N LYS A 5 24.33 -10.88 -47.06
CA LYS A 5 24.05 -11.06 -45.62
C LYS A 5 23.45 -9.88 -44.83
N PHE A 6 22.18 -10.09 -44.47
CA PHE A 6 21.53 -9.65 -43.23
C PHE A 6 22.50 -9.61 -42.03
N PHE A 7 22.51 -8.50 -41.28
CA PHE A 7 22.67 -8.53 -39.83
C PHE A 7 21.68 -7.57 -39.17
N VAL A 8 20.73 -8.20 -38.50
CA VAL A 8 19.80 -7.70 -37.50
C VAL A 8 20.57 -6.89 -36.44
N ALA A 9 20.16 -5.64 -36.22
CA ALA A 9 20.47 -4.90 -35.00
C ALA A 9 19.17 -4.26 -34.50
N ALA A 10 18.34 -5.11 -33.92
CA ALA A 10 17.24 -4.71 -33.06
C ALA A 10 17.80 -3.96 -31.84
N LEU A 11 17.62 -2.64 -31.79
CA LEU A 11 17.53 -1.94 -30.49
C LEU A 11 16.06 -1.77 -30.16
N ALA A 12 15.44 -2.88 -29.77
CA ALA A 12 14.28 -2.83 -28.89
C ALA A 12 14.78 -2.31 -27.53
N LEU A 13 14.88 -0.99 -27.39
CA LEU A 13 14.90 -0.31 -26.09
C LEU A 13 13.50 -0.43 -25.50
N THR A 14 13.13 -1.63 -25.10
CA THR A 14 12.11 -1.84 -24.09
C THR A 14 12.70 -1.31 -22.80
N ALA A 15 12.58 0.01 -22.60
CA ALA A 15 12.66 0.59 -21.28
C ALA A 15 11.51 -0.05 -20.49
N VAL A 16 11.80 -1.17 -19.84
CA VAL A 16 10.96 -1.73 -18.80
C VAL A 16 10.95 -0.67 -17.70
N ALA A 17 10.03 0.29 -17.83
CA ALA A 17 9.57 1.13 -16.74
C ALA A 17 8.77 0.20 -15.81
N GLY A 18 9.47 -0.76 -15.22
CA GLY A 18 8.89 -1.72 -14.30
C GLY A 18 8.72 -1.03 -12.97
N CYS A 19 7.50 -1.05 -12.43
CA CYS A 19 7.28 -0.83 -11.01
C CYS A 19 8.18 -1.80 -10.25
N LYS A 20 9.18 -1.26 -9.53
CA LYS A 20 10.10 -2.06 -8.75
C LYS A 20 9.59 -2.09 -7.32
N THR A 21 9.36 -3.29 -6.82
CA THR A 21 9.15 -3.52 -5.39
C THR A 21 10.51 -3.76 -4.74
N VAL A 22 10.81 -3.05 -3.67
CA VAL A 22 12.01 -3.25 -2.86
C VAL A 22 11.59 -3.75 -1.50
N GLU A 23 11.89 -5.02 -1.22
CA GLU A 23 11.75 -5.57 0.13
C GLU A 23 12.81 -4.96 1.06
N ILE A 24 12.37 -4.57 2.25
CA ILE A 24 13.19 -3.93 3.26
C ILE A 24 13.50 -4.96 4.35
N LYS A 25 14.79 -5.19 4.57
CA LYS A 25 15.26 -6.02 5.68
C LYS A 25 15.33 -5.18 6.96
N ASP A 26 14.78 -5.71 8.04
CA ASP A 26 14.82 -5.12 9.40
C ASP A 26 14.28 -3.69 9.51
N GLY A 27 13.41 -3.27 8.58
CA GLY A 27 12.89 -1.91 8.54
C GLY A 27 13.91 -0.84 8.14
N ARG A 28 15.07 -1.20 7.58
CA ARG A 28 16.14 -0.24 7.25
C ARG A 28 16.19 0.08 5.77
N ILE A 29 16.09 1.36 5.44
CA ILE A 29 16.23 1.83 4.06
C ILE A 29 17.72 1.75 3.65
N PRO A 30 18.04 1.16 2.48
CA PRO A 30 19.41 1.18 1.95
C PRO A 30 19.92 2.62 1.78
N ASN A 31 21.17 2.88 2.16
CA ASN A 31 21.76 4.24 2.16
C ASN A 31 21.63 4.96 0.82
N ALA A 32 21.66 4.23 -0.31
CA ALA A 32 21.47 4.76 -1.65
C ALA A 32 20.11 5.48 -1.86
N TYR A 33 19.10 5.14 -1.06
CA TYR A 33 17.75 5.71 -1.13
C TYR A 33 17.41 6.62 0.05
N LEU A 34 18.25 6.68 1.09
CA LEU A 34 17.95 7.37 2.34
C LEU A 34 17.68 8.87 2.15
N SER A 35 18.50 9.56 1.36
CA SER A 35 18.32 11.00 1.10
C SER A 35 17.00 11.32 0.39
N LYS A 36 16.53 10.44 -0.49
CA LYS A 36 15.24 10.57 -1.16
C LYS A 36 14.09 10.24 -0.20
N ALA A 37 14.23 9.17 0.57
CA ALA A 37 13.22 8.75 1.53
C ALA A 37 12.99 9.79 2.64
N LYS A 38 14.05 10.46 3.10
CA LYS A 38 13.96 11.55 4.08
C LYS A 38 13.12 12.74 3.64
N LYS A 39 12.85 12.92 2.34
CA LYS A 39 11.93 13.98 1.87
C LYS A 39 10.50 13.80 2.38
N TYR A 40 10.11 12.55 2.68
CA TYR A 40 8.80 12.20 3.23
C TYR A 40 8.75 12.30 4.76
N GLU A 41 9.86 12.63 5.43
CA GLU A 41 9.84 12.90 6.87
C GLU A 41 8.99 14.13 7.15
N GLY A 42 8.05 14.03 8.10
CA GLY A 42 7.16 15.13 8.46
C GLY A 42 5.98 14.72 9.33
N ILE A 43 5.23 15.73 9.73
CA ILE A 43 3.94 15.60 10.41
C ILE A 43 2.86 15.86 9.37
N TYR A 44 1.92 14.92 9.26
CA TYR A 44 0.83 14.96 8.29
C TYR A 44 -0.49 15.02 9.05
N SER A 45 -1.25 16.10 8.87
CA SER A 45 -2.54 16.29 9.55
C SER A 45 -3.67 15.74 8.69
N GLY A 46 -4.69 15.16 9.31
CA GLY A 46 -5.80 14.59 8.57
C GLY A 46 -6.72 13.76 9.45
N GLN A 47 -7.24 12.68 8.88
CA GLN A 47 -8.15 11.79 9.60
C GLN A 47 -7.96 10.33 9.22
N PHE A 48 -8.22 9.44 10.17
CA PHE A 48 -8.31 8.00 9.96
C PHE A 48 -9.67 7.50 10.44
N ASN A 49 -10.42 6.87 9.54
CA ASN A 49 -11.76 6.33 9.82
C ASN A 49 -12.70 7.37 10.49
N GLY A 50 -12.65 8.62 10.02
CA GLY A 50 -13.46 9.74 10.54
C GLY A 50 -12.92 10.41 11.80
N VAL A 51 -11.80 9.94 12.36
CA VAL A 51 -11.17 10.54 13.54
C VAL A 51 -9.98 11.39 13.13
N TYR A 52 -10.02 12.68 13.47
CA TYR A 52 -8.92 13.62 13.21
C TYR A 52 -7.66 13.25 14.00
N GLY A 53 -6.50 13.50 13.41
CA GLY A 53 -5.22 13.30 14.05
C GLY A 53 -4.05 13.60 13.12
N GLU A 54 -2.86 13.26 13.60
CA GLU A 54 -1.61 13.46 12.90
C GLU A 54 -0.88 12.14 12.72
N LEU A 55 -0.39 11.91 11.51
CA LEU A 55 0.52 10.83 11.18
C LEU A 55 1.92 11.41 11.08
N ILE A 56 2.85 10.88 11.86
CA ILE A 56 4.22 11.39 11.98
C ILE A 56 5.14 10.34 11.38
N LEU A 57 5.79 10.67 10.28
CA LEU A 57 6.83 9.85 9.67
C LEU A 57 8.18 10.46 9.98
N SER A 58 9.03 9.74 10.73
CA SER A 58 10.37 10.19 11.10
C SER A 58 11.43 9.11 10.81
N PHE A 59 12.71 9.46 10.92
CA PHE A 59 13.82 8.51 10.76
C PHE A 59 14.69 8.40 12.03
N GLU A 60 14.86 7.17 12.51
CA GLU A 60 15.89 6.79 13.48
C GLU A 60 17.10 6.23 12.72
N GLY A 61 18.03 7.11 12.34
CA GLY A 61 19.13 6.77 11.43
C GLY A 61 18.62 6.48 10.01
N ASN A 62 18.68 5.22 9.58
CA ASN A 62 18.13 4.76 8.30
C ASN A 62 16.81 3.97 8.44
N LYS A 63 16.23 3.94 9.65
CA LYS A 63 14.98 3.24 9.94
C LYS A 63 13.83 4.25 10.00
N PRO A 64 12.89 4.24 9.04
CA PRO A 64 11.66 5.01 9.15
C PRO A 64 10.79 4.48 10.29
N VAL A 65 10.17 5.40 11.00
CA VAL A 65 9.27 5.15 12.13
C VAL A 65 7.99 5.92 11.86
N LEU A 66 6.87 5.21 11.86
CA LEU A 66 5.53 5.80 11.73
C LEU A 66 4.90 5.88 13.12
N ARG A 67 4.32 7.04 13.45
CA ARG A 67 3.57 7.25 14.70
C ARG A 67 2.26 7.96 14.40
N TYR A 68 1.30 7.80 15.28
CA TYR A 68 0.01 8.50 15.22
C TYR A 68 -0.21 9.21 16.53
N ARG A 69 -0.86 10.37 16.48
CA ARG A 69 -1.42 11.04 17.65
C ARG A 69 -2.70 11.78 17.32
N ASN A 70 -3.60 11.84 18.28
CA ASN A 70 -4.76 12.71 18.29
C ASN A 70 -5.02 13.20 19.72
N GLU A 71 -6.16 13.86 19.94
CA GLU A 71 -6.57 14.34 21.27
C GLU A 71 -6.79 13.22 22.30
N MET A 72 -7.06 11.99 21.85
CA MET A 72 -7.32 10.81 22.69
C MET A 72 -6.06 9.97 22.96
N GLY A 73 -4.93 10.25 22.31
CA GLY A 73 -3.66 9.55 22.52
C GLY A 73 -2.99 9.13 21.23
N THR A 74 -2.30 7.97 21.24
CA THR A 74 -1.46 7.50 20.11
C THR A 74 -2.04 6.29 19.36
N ASP A 75 -3.23 5.83 19.73
CA ASP A 75 -3.88 4.66 19.15
C ASP A 75 -4.71 5.04 17.92
N ILE A 76 -4.24 4.67 16.72
CA ILE A 76 -4.91 5.05 15.46
C ILE A 76 -6.29 4.40 15.27
N LEU A 77 -6.55 3.27 15.93
CA LEU A 77 -7.87 2.64 15.90
C LEU A 77 -8.86 3.32 16.85
N ASN A 78 -8.38 4.22 17.72
CA ASN A 78 -9.18 5.07 18.59
C ASN A 78 -10.25 4.35 19.43
N ASN A 79 -9.95 3.12 19.86
CA ASN A 79 -10.88 2.26 20.60
C ASN A 79 -10.16 1.56 21.77
N ASN A 80 -9.13 2.19 22.34
CA ASN A 80 -8.26 1.60 23.36
C ASN A 80 -7.66 0.24 22.94
N CYS A 81 -7.43 0.05 21.65
CA CYS A 81 -6.81 -1.13 21.06
C CYS A 81 -5.35 -1.26 21.46
N GLN A 82 -4.69 -0.14 21.81
CA GLN A 82 -3.23 -0.07 21.94
C GLN A 82 -2.54 -0.48 20.63
N SER A 83 -3.11 -0.04 19.48
CA SER A 83 -2.51 -0.36 18.19
C SER A 83 -1.21 0.41 17.98
N SER A 84 -0.30 -0.17 17.20
CA SER A 84 1.00 0.42 16.92
C SER A 84 1.51 0.06 15.53
N PHE A 85 2.42 0.89 15.02
CA PHE A 85 3.13 0.63 13.77
C PHE A 85 4.46 -0.05 14.08
N GLY A 86 4.77 -1.09 13.32
CA GLY A 86 6.04 -1.80 13.38
C GLY A 86 7.03 -1.32 12.31
N ASN A 87 7.86 -2.25 11.85
CA ASN A 87 8.90 -1.98 10.87
C ASN A 87 8.33 -1.73 9.47
N LEU A 88 9.06 -0.94 8.67
CA LEU A 88 8.86 -0.89 7.23
C LEU A 88 9.19 -2.26 6.61
N ARG A 89 8.26 -2.81 5.82
CA ARG A 89 8.44 -4.09 5.11
C ARG A 89 8.79 -3.91 3.66
N THR A 90 8.07 -3.04 2.98
CA THR A 90 8.12 -2.96 1.51
C THR A 90 8.02 -1.52 1.07
N VAL A 91 8.81 -1.17 0.05
CA VAL A 91 8.70 0.11 -0.66
C VAL A 91 8.35 -0.17 -2.11
N TYR A 92 7.28 0.45 -2.59
CA TYR A 92 6.84 0.40 -3.97
C TYR A 92 7.39 1.64 -4.68
N ILE A 93 8.20 1.40 -5.71
CA ILE A 93 8.91 2.45 -6.44
C ILE A 93 8.52 2.39 -7.91
N THR A 94 8.19 3.54 -8.49
CA THR A 94 8.00 3.68 -9.93
C THR A 94 8.92 4.74 -10.51
N GLY A 95 8.82 4.94 -11.83
CA GLY A 95 9.70 5.84 -12.57
C GLY A 95 10.99 5.16 -13.06
N LYS A 96 11.82 5.95 -13.75
CA LYS A 96 13.08 5.47 -14.32
C LYS A 96 14.14 5.32 -13.23
N LYS A 97 15.13 4.44 -13.44
CA LYS A 97 16.25 4.24 -12.50
C LYS A 97 17.01 5.53 -12.14
N SER A 98 17.05 6.52 -13.04
CA SER A 98 17.65 7.84 -12.80
C SER A 98 16.80 8.74 -11.88
N ASN A 99 15.47 8.58 -11.90
CA ASN A 99 14.55 9.34 -11.06
C ASN A 99 13.44 8.44 -10.46
N PRO A 100 13.79 7.54 -9.54
CA PRO A 100 12.82 6.72 -8.83
C PRO A 100 11.93 7.60 -7.93
N GLN A 101 10.63 7.32 -7.96
CA GLN A 101 9.61 7.89 -7.10
C GLN A 101 9.07 6.82 -6.16
N VAL A 102 8.90 7.15 -4.88
CA VAL A 102 8.22 6.26 -3.92
C VAL A 102 6.72 6.49 -4.07
N ASP A 103 6.01 5.45 -4.49
CA ASP A 103 4.56 5.50 -4.65
C ASP A 103 3.86 5.06 -3.38
N ALA A 104 4.37 4.00 -2.74
CA ALA A 104 3.77 3.49 -1.52
C ALA A 104 4.75 2.74 -0.65
N VAL A 105 4.36 2.54 0.60
CA VAL A 105 5.06 1.71 1.56
C VAL A 105 4.11 0.83 2.34
N GLU A 106 4.61 -0.29 2.82
CA GLU A 106 3.91 -1.18 3.75
C GLU A 106 4.68 -1.25 5.07
N PHE A 107 4.04 -0.88 6.17
CA PHE A 107 4.52 -1.08 7.52
C PHE A 107 3.84 -2.28 8.17
N ASP A 108 4.54 -2.96 9.07
CA ASP A 108 3.92 -3.82 10.07
C ASP A 108 2.88 -3.03 10.87
N PHE A 109 1.77 -3.68 11.18
CA PHE A 109 0.72 -3.09 12.00
C PHE A 109 0.28 -4.08 13.07
N ASP A 110 0.46 -3.69 14.33
CA ASP A 110 -0.11 -4.40 15.46
C ASP A 110 -1.46 -3.76 15.83
N ARG A 111 -2.50 -4.57 15.73
CA ARG A 111 -3.88 -4.19 16.08
C ARG A 111 -4.17 -4.27 17.59
N GLY A 112 -3.20 -4.74 18.36
CA GLY A 112 -3.29 -4.90 19.81
C GLY A 112 -4.53 -5.70 20.21
N ARG A 113 -5.29 -5.16 21.17
CA ARG A 113 -6.48 -5.79 21.74
C ARG A 113 -7.67 -5.90 20.78
N CYS A 114 -7.66 -5.17 19.67
CA CYS A 114 -8.77 -5.14 18.70
C CYS A 114 -8.68 -6.23 17.64
N ALA A 115 -8.03 -7.35 17.96
CA ALA A 115 -7.74 -8.41 17.02
C ALA A 115 -8.95 -9.18 16.47
N LEU A 116 -10.12 -9.02 17.10
CA LEU A 116 -11.39 -9.56 16.62
C LEU A 116 -12.11 -8.62 15.64
N MET A 117 -11.83 -7.31 15.69
CA MET A 117 -12.49 -6.29 14.87
C MET A 117 -11.66 -5.86 13.66
N VAL A 118 -10.33 -6.05 13.74
CA VAL A 118 -9.37 -5.71 12.71
C VAL A 118 -8.54 -6.96 12.41
N GLN A 119 -8.49 -7.38 11.16
CA GLN A 119 -7.77 -8.56 10.69
C GLN A 119 -6.40 -8.21 10.10
N GLY A 120 -6.18 -6.96 9.71
CA GLY A 120 -4.93 -6.48 9.14
C GLY A 120 -3.75 -6.63 10.09
N ARG A 121 -2.60 -6.98 9.51
CA ARG A 121 -1.28 -7.03 10.16
C ARG A 121 -0.28 -6.06 9.51
N LYS A 122 -0.77 -5.29 8.55
CA LYS A 122 -0.03 -4.43 7.66
C LYS A 122 -0.81 -3.14 7.50
N MET A 123 -0.09 -2.04 7.46
CA MET A 123 -0.62 -0.74 7.07
C MET A 123 0.06 -0.33 5.79
N TYR A 124 -0.76 -0.02 4.78
CA TYR A 124 -0.28 0.48 3.50
C TYR A 124 -0.47 1.99 3.45
N VAL A 125 0.56 2.70 2.97
CA VAL A 125 0.58 4.15 2.85
C VAL A 125 0.95 4.50 1.41
N ASP A 126 0.00 5.09 0.67
CA ASP A 126 0.16 5.59 -0.70
C ASP A 126 0.48 7.10 -0.67
N PHE A 127 1.55 7.48 -1.34
CA PHE A 127 2.05 8.86 -1.42
C PHE A 127 1.57 9.49 -2.72
N LYS A 128 0.83 10.60 -2.60
CA LYS A 128 0.43 11.42 -3.73
C LYS A 128 0.98 12.82 -3.58
N GLU A 129 1.91 13.19 -4.45
CA GLU A 129 2.48 14.52 -4.48
C GLU A 129 1.79 15.34 -5.57
N LYS A 130 1.30 16.53 -5.22
CA LYS A 130 0.73 17.49 -6.17
C LYS A 130 1.03 18.91 -5.71
N ASN A 131 1.64 19.72 -6.57
CA ASN A 131 1.96 21.13 -6.30
C ASN A 131 2.78 21.36 -5.01
N GLY A 132 3.66 20.42 -4.66
CA GLY A 132 4.48 20.49 -3.43
C GLY A 132 3.77 20.01 -2.15
N GLU A 133 2.46 19.73 -2.20
CA GLU A 133 1.73 19.08 -1.12
C GLU A 133 1.90 17.56 -1.24
N VAL A 134 2.18 16.90 -0.11
CA VAL A 134 2.27 15.44 -0.04
C VAL A 134 1.06 14.90 0.71
N LYS A 135 0.23 14.15 0.01
CA LYS A 135 -0.95 13.47 0.54
C LYS A 135 -0.66 11.99 0.78
N LEU A 136 -0.87 11.54 2.00
CA LEU A 136 -0.79 10.15 2.40
C LEU A 136 -2.20 9.54 2.42
N LYS A 137 -2.41 8.45 1.70
CA LYS A 137 -3.59 7.60 1.85
C LYS A 137 -3.20 6.34 2.59
N VAL A 138 -3.82 6.13 3.73
CA VAL A 138 -3.51 5.03 4.64
C VAL A 138 -4.62 4.00 4.58
N GLN A 139 -4.28 2.72 4.58
CA GLN A 139 -5.26 1.63 4.65
C GLN A 139 -4.81 0.48 5.54
N VAL A 140 -5.75 -0.09 6.29
CA VAL A 140 -5.59 -1.31 7.10
C VAL A 140 -6.76 -2.23 6.83
N LEU A 141 -6.49 -3.51 6.58
CA LEU A 141 -7.56 -4.50 6.41
C LEU A 141 -8.37 -4.60 7.72
N ARG A 142 -9.66 -4.33 7.65
CA ARG A 142 -10.59 -4.54 8.77
C ARG A 142 -11.00 -6.00 8.82
N GLU A 143 -11.55 -6.53 7.74
CA GLU A 143 -12.05 -7.90 7.68
C GLU A 143 -12.17 -8.40 6.24
N MET A 144 -12.11 -9.71 6.05
CA MET A 144 -12.53 -10.39 4.83
C MET A 144 -13.96 -10.88 5.00
N ARG A 145 -14.91 -10.28 4.28
CA ARG A 145 -16.29 -10.78 4.24
C ARG A 145 -16.47 -11.80 3.14
N GLN A 146 -17.26 -12.82 3.42
CA GLN A 146 -17.71 -13.75 2.40
C GLN A 146 -19.11 -13.36 1.97
N ARG A 147 -19.31 -13.19 0.67
CA ARG A 147 -20.65 -13.10 0.10
C ARG A 147 -20.85 -14.19 -0.94
N ARG A 148 -22.10 -14.60 -1.09
CA ARG A 148 -22.51 -15.55 -2.11
C ARG A 148 -22.94 -14.77 -3.34
N GLU A 149 -22.24 -14.96 -4.45
CA GLU A 149 -22.68 -14.46 -5.75
C GLU A 149 -23.32 -15.62 -6.51
N CYS A 150 -24.53 -15.42 -7.02
CA CYS A 150 -25.23 -16.40 -7.83
C CYS A 150 -25.44 -15.83 -9.23
N GLN A 151 -25.10 -16.63 -10.24
CA GLN A 151 -25.37 -16.33 -11.64
C GLN A 151 -26.34 -17.37 -12.19
N TRP A 152 -27.36 -16.90 -12.89
CA TRP A 152 -28.31 -17.73 -13.59
C TRP A 152 -27.78 -18.04 -14.99
N TYR A 153 -27.67 -19.33 -15.30
CA TYR A 153 -27.31 -19.78 -16.64
C TYR A 153 -28.57 -20.25 -17.36
N PRO A 154 -28.84 -19.73 -18.57
CA PRO A 154 -30.01 -20.13 -19.33
C PRO A 154 -29.94 -21.62 -19.64
N GLY A 155 -31.08 -22.30 -19.48
CA GLY A 155 -31.25 -23.69 -19.89
C GLY A 155 -31.38 -23.83 -21.41
N ASP A 156 -31.40 -25.07 -21.89
CA ASP A 156 -31.71 -25.41 -23.27
C ASP A 156 -33.00 -26.24 -23.36
N HIS A 157 -33.40 -26.69 -24.56
CA HIS A 157 -34.61 -27.50 -24.75
C HIS A 157 -34.64 -28.81 -23.94
N HIS A 158 -33.52 -29.28 -23.42
CA HIS A 158 -33.39 -30.52 -22.67
C HIS A 158 -32.95 -30.30 -21.21
N ARG A 159 -32.65 -29.05 -20.80
CA ARG A 159 -32.11 -28.73 -19.48
C ARG A 159 -32.72 -27.46 -18.91
N PRO A 160 -33.28 -27.48 -17.68
CA PRO A 160 -33.79 -26.27 -17.05
C PRO A 160 -32.64 -25.28 -16.76
N PRO A 161 -32.92 -23.98 -16.61
CA PRO A 161 -31.96 -23.01 -16.11
C PRO A 161 -31.37 -23.46 -14.77
N ILE A 162 -30.08 -23.20 -14.58
CA ILE A 162 -29.39 -23.51 -13.34
C ILE A 162 -28.90 -22.23 -12.67
N GLU A 163 -29.08 -22.16 -11.36
CA GLU A 163 -28.42 -21.16 -10.53
C GLU A 163 -27.09 -21.73 -10.05
N GLN A 164 -25.98 -21.09 -10.42
CA GLN A 164 -24.68 -21.46 -9.91
C GLN A 164 -24.19 -20.36 -8.98
N CYS A 165 -23.96 -20.75 -7.72
CA CYS A 165 -23.48 -19.84 -6.69
C CYS A 165 -22.02 -20.11 -6.35
N THR A 166 -21.23 -19.05 -6.19
CA THR A 166 -19.85 -19.09 -5.74
C THR A 166 -19.69 -18.21 -4.49
N TRP A 167 -18.77 -18.62 -3.62
CA TRP A 167 -18.36 -17.79 -2.50
C TRP A 167 -17.22 -16.88 -2.95
N VAL A 168 -17.45 -15.57 -2.87
CA VAL A 168 -16.44 -14.54 -3.11
C VAL A 168 -16.04 -13.89 -1.81
N GLN A 169 -14.77 -13.50 -1.73
CA GLN A 169 -14.20 -12.82 -0.57
C GLN A 169 -13.98 -11.35 -0.90
N ASP A 170 -14.61 -10.47 -0.13
CA ASP A 170 -14.44 -9.02 -0.24
C ASP A 170 -13.63 -8.50 0.94
N ALA A 171 -12.54 -7.80 0.64
CA ALA A 171 -11.72 -7.15 1.64
C ALA A 171 -12.33 -5.79 2.02
N ILE A 172 -12.66 -5.61 3.30
CA ILE A 172 -13.10 -4.32 3.86
C ILE A 172 -11.94 -3.70 4.60
N TYR A 173 -11.64 -2.44 4.29
CA TYR A 173 -10.52 -1.71 4.88
C TYR A 173 -11.00 -0.52 5.72
N LEU A 174 -10.19 -0.17 6.71
CA LEU A 174 -10.19 1.14 7.35
C LEU A 174 -9.26 2.06 6.54
N TYR A 175 -9.68 3.31 6.34
CA TYR A 175 -8.95 4.27 5.51
C TYR A 175 -8.64 5.55 6.26
N GLY A 176 -7.51 6.17 5.94
CA GLY A 176 -7.17 7.51 6.36
C GLY A 176 -6.57 8.34 5.25
N THR A 177 -6.59 9.65 5.45
CA THR A 177 -6.00 10.62 4.54
C THR A 177 -5.35 11.72 5.35
N PHE A 178 -4.07 11.97 5.10
CA PHE A 178 -3.27 12.98 5.79
C PHE A 178 -2.46 13.80 4.78
N THR A 179 -2.23 15.07 5.05
CA THR A 179 -1.56 16.00 4.13
C THR A 179 -0.50 16.83 4.86
N ARG A 180 0.55 17.19 4.12
CA ARG A 180 1.61 18.13 4.54
C ARG A 180 1.97 19.04 3.38
#